data_AF-A0AB38C255-F1
#
_entry.id   AF-A0AB38C255-F1
#
_cell.length_a   1.000
_cell.length_b   1.000
_cell.length_c   1.000
_cell.angle_alpha   90.00
_cell.angle_beta   90.00
_cell.angle_gamma   90.00
#
_symmetry.space_group_name_H-M   'P 1'
#
loop_
_entity.id
_entity.type
_entity.pdbx_description
1 polymer ?
#
loop_
_entity_poly.entity_id
_entity_poly.type
_entity_poly.pdbx_seq_one_letter_code
_entity_poly.pdbx_strand_id
1 'polypeptide(L)'
;MTLNAITHAVCALKLVPLHLNHPTIVSRSTLIGATSEALSMLDGLPPVTAELAEVFRAVDAVLLEGQVAYVTPTRCPERPYGAVVADAKGRLCATAAGKSKEGLAELIRLQLVPQTEGHGEDAA
;
A
#
# COMPACT_ATOMS: atom_id res chain seq x y z
N MET A 1 -49.57 9.96 -10.16
CA MET A 1 -48.18 9.62 -9.84
C MET A 1 -47.45 10.89 -9.45
N THR A 2 -46.93 10.95 -8.23
CA THR A 2 -46.22 12.11 -7.69
C THR A 2 -44.78 12.11 -8.19
N LEU A 3 -44.41 13.12 -8.98
CA LEU A 3 -43.07 13.29 -9.53
C LEU A 3 -42.09 13.63 -8.39
N ASN A 4 -41.01 12.86 -8.25
CA ASN A 4 -39.91 13.22 -7.35
C ASN A 4 -38.55 13.19 -8.08
N ALA A 5 -37.53 13.71 -7.41
CA ALA A 5 -36.19 13.90 -7.97
C ALA A 5 -35.55 12.60 -8.49
N ILE A 6 -35.96 11.44 -7.97
CA ILE A 6 -35.47 10.12 -8.38
C ILE A 6 -36.07 9.73 -9.74
N THR A 7 -37.35 10.03 -9.96
CA THR A 7 -38.08 9.60 -11.17
C THR A 7 -37.86 10.48 -12.41
N HIS A 8 -37.13 11.60 -12.29
CA HIS A 8 -37.01 12.60 -13.37
C HIS A 8 -35.59 12.79 -13.92
N ALA A 9 -34.60 12.05 -13.43
CA ALA A 9 -33.21 12.18 -13.87
C ALA A 9 -32.83 11.06 -14.85
N VAL A 10 -33.30 11.16 -16.11
CA VAL A 10 -32.75 10.37 -17.21
C VAL A 10 -31.50 11.07 -17.73
N CYS A 11 -30.34 10.42 -17.58
CA CYS A 11 -29.04 10.81 -18.18
C CYS A 11 -28.40 12.13 -17.72
N ALA A 12 -28.78 12.70 -16.58
CA ALA A 12 -28.05 13.83 -15.97
C ALA A 12 -27.75 13.57 -14.49
N LEU A 13 -26.48 13.70 -14.09
CA LEU A 13 -26.08 13.74 -12.68
C LEU A 13 -26.59 15.05 -12.07
N LYS A 14 -27.81 15.02 -11.51
CA LYS A 14 -28.37 16.17 -10.82
C LYS A 14 -27.98 16.11 -9.35
N LEU A 15 -27.03 16.95 -8.95
CA LEU A 15 -26.73 17.18 -7.54
C LEU A 15 -27.94 17.85 -6.90
N VAL A 16 -28.65 17.13 -6.03
CA VAL A 16 -29.74 17.67 -5.24
C VAL A 16 -29.21 17.92 -3.81
N PRO A 17 -29.29 19.14 -3.28
CA PRO A 17 -28.89 19.41 -1.90
C PRO A 17 -29.85 18.69 -0.95
N LEU A 18 -29.34 17.69 -0.23
CA LEU A 18 -30.07 17.02 0.83
C LEU A 18 -29.88 17.80 2.13
N HIS A 19 -30.96 18.40 2.65
CA HIS A 19 -30.98 18.98 4.00
C HIS A 19 -31.32 17.87 4.99
N LEU A 20 -30.29 17.31 5.61
CA LEU A 20 -30.44 16.25 6.58
C LEU A 20 -30.08 16.78 7.97
N ASN A 21 -31.08 17.01 8.82
CA ASN A 21 -30.89 17.37 10.23
C ASN A 21 -30.98 16.09 11.08
N HIS A 22 -29.87 15.36 11.17
CA HIS A 22 -29.77 14.16 12.01
C HIS A 22 -28.47 14.22 12.83
N PRO A 23 -28.46 13.84 14.12
CA PRO A 23 -27.31 14.01 15.02
C PRO A 23 -26.04 13.24 14.61
N THR A 24 -26.15 12.29 13.69
CA THR A 24 -25.00 11.54 13.14
C THR A 24 -24.40 12.18 11.88
N ILE A 25 -24.93 13.33 11.44
CA ILE A 25 -24.50 13.97 10.19
C ILE A 25 -23.41 14.97 10.50
N VAL A 26 -22.25 14.69 9.92
CA VAL A 26 -21.09 15.57 9.97
C VAL A 26 -21.39 16.80 9.12
N SER A 27 -21.26 17.99 9.72
CA SER A 27 -21.50 19.23 8.99
C SER A 27 -20.50 19.38 7.82
N ARG A 28 -20.89 20.09 6.77
CA ARG A 28 -20.01 20.35 5.62
C ARG A 28 -18.68 20.99 6.06
N SER A 29 -18.74 21.96 6.96
CA SER A 29 -17.54 22.64 7.47
C SER A 29 -16.65 21.69 8.27
N THR A 30 -17.23 20.79 9.06
CA THR A 30 -16.47 19.76 9.80
C THR A 30 -15.77 18.80 8.84
N LEU A 31 -16.48 18.30 7.81
CA LEU A 31 -15.88 17.40 6.82
C LEU A 31 -14.72 18.08 6.06
N ILE A 32 -14.93 19.32 5.59
CA ILE A 32 -13.90 20.09 4.91
C ILE A 32 -12.71 20.33 5.85
N GLY A 33 -12.95 20.77 7.09
CA GLY A 33 -11.89 21.03 8.07
C GLY A 33 -11.05 19.79 8.37
N ALA A 34 -11.69 18.66 8.65
CA ALA A 34 -11.00 17.40 8.90
C ALA A 34 -10.20 16.92 7.66
N THR A 35 -10.74 17.13 6.46
CA THR A 35 -10.05 16.75 5.21
C THR A 35 -8.83 17.63 4.96
N SER A 36 -8.95 18.95 5.15
CA SER A 36 -7.83 19.89 5.02
C SER A 36 -6.74 19.61 6.04
N GLU A 37 -7.09 19.28 7.29
CA GLU A 37 -6.13 18.86 8.31
C GLU A 37 -5.41 17.56 7.91
N ALA A 38 -6.16 16.54 7.48
CA ALA A 38 -5.57 15.27 7.04
C ALA A 38 -4.62 15.46 5.85
N LEU A 39 -4.99 16.28 4.87
CA LEU A 39 -4.11 16.62 3.74
C LEU A 39 -2.84 17.33 4.19
N SER A 40 -2.95 18.32 5.09
CA SER A 40 -1.78 19.00 5.64
C SER A 40 -0.85 18.06 6.41
N MET A 41 -1.40 17.06 7.12
CA MET A 41 -0.61 16.03 7.77
C MET A 41 0.12 15.14 6.76
N LEU A 42 -0.57 14.75 5.68
CA LEU A 42 0.02 13.95 4.59
C LEU A 42 1.13 14.72 3.84
N ASP A 43 0.91 16.00 3.55
CA ASP A 43 1.91 16.87 2.93
C ASP A 43 3.14 17.11 3.82
N GLY A 44 2.94 17.05 5.14
CA GLY A 44 4.02 17.15 6.14
C GLY A 44 4.84 15.86 6.31
N LEU A 45 4.41 14.73 5.71
CA LEU A 45 5.17 13.49 5.79
C LEU A 45 6.46 13.64 4.96
N PRO A 46 7.62 13.18 5.47
CA PRO A 46 8.85 13.20 4.70
C PRO A 46 8.66 12.42 3.38
N PRO A 47 9.22 12.90 2.24
CA PRO A 47 9.07 12.26 0.92
C PRO A 47 9.39 10.76 0.90
N VAL A 48 10.31 10.32 1.77
CA VAL A 48 10.67 8.91 1.97
C VAL A 48 9.45 8.03 2.34
N THR A 49 8.39 8.60 2.91
CA THR A 49 7.16 7.87 3.29
C THR A 49 6.33 7.51 2.06
N ALA A 50 6.20 8.43 1.10
CA ALA A 50 5.57 8.15 -0.19
C ALA A 50 6.42 7.17 -1.02
N GLU A 51 7.74 7.32 -0.92
CA GLU A 51 8.71 6.43 -1.55
C GLU A 51 8.63 5.00 -1.00
N LEU A 52 8.44 4.81 0.31
CA LEU A 52 8.23 3.49 0.91
C LEU A 52 6.96 2.80 0.40
N ALA A 53 5.89 3.54 0.11
CA ALA A 53 4.70 2.97 -0.50
C ALA A 53 4.97 2.48 -1.93
N GLU A 54 5.82 3.18 -2.69
CA GLU A 54 6.29 2.71 -4.00
C GLU A 54 7.20 1.48 -3.89
N VAL A 55 8.09 1.46 -2.90
CA VAL A 55 8.94 0.30 -2.59
C VAL A 55 8.09 -0.91 -2.23
N PHE A 56 7.08 -0.74 -1.37
CA PHE A 56 6.14 -1.79 -1.00
C PHE A 56 5.45 -2.34 -2.25
N ARG A 57 4.87 -1.49 -3.09
CA ARG A 57 4.18 -1.93 -4.33
C ARG A 57 5.11 -2.70 -5.27
N ALA A 58 6.37 -2.26 -5.40
CA ALA A 58 7.34 -2.95 -6.24
C ALA A 58 7.69 -4.36 -5.71
N VAL A 59 7.85 -4.50 -4.39
CA VAL A 59 8.14 -5.79 -3.75
C VAL A 59 6.90 -6.70 -3.75
N ASP A 60 5.72 -6.16 -3.46
CA ASP A 60 4.44 -6.90 -3.44
C ASP A 60 4.14 -7.55 -4.81
N ALA A 61 4.45 -6.84 -5.90
CA ALA A 61 4.25 -7.33 -7.26
C ALA A 61 5.06 -8.58 -7.64
N VAL A 62 6.09 -8.95 -6.85
CA VAL A 62 6.92 -10.15 -7.10
C VAL A 62 6.68 -11.27 -6.11
N LEU A 63 5.74 -11.12 -5.17
CA LEU A 63 5.42 -12.14 -4.18
C LEU A 63 4.60 -13.28 -4.77
N LEU A 64 4.71 -14.46 -4.16
CA LEU A 64 3.84 -15.60 -4.43
C LEU A 64 2.60 -15.56 -3.52
N GLU A 65 1.56 -16.31 -3.90
CA GLU A 65 0.32 -16.37 -3.12
C GLU A 65 0.58 -16.82 -1.67
N GLY A 66 -0.05 -16.13 -0.71
CA GLY A 66 0.09 -16.40 0.72
C GLY A 66 1.37 -15.85 1.36
N GLN A 67 2.17 -15.07 0.64
CA GLN A 67 3.30 -14.32 1.19
C GLN A 67 2.93 -12.87 1.48
N VAL A 68 3.62 -12.27 2.44
CA VAL A 68 3.45 -10.88 2.85
C VAL A 68 4.81 -10.21 2.93
N ALA A 69 4.95 -9.02 2.34
CA ALA A 69 6.15 -8.20 2.45
C ALA A 69 6.03 -7.15 3.55
N TYR A 70 7.16 -6.86 4.18
CA TYR A 70 7.37 -5.73 5.08
C TYR A 70 8.55 -4.94 4.55
N VAL A 71 8.34 -3.66 4.23
CA VAL A 71 9.40 -2.77 3.74
C VAL A 71 9.74 -1.74 4.80
N THR A 72 11.01 -1.37 4.88
CA THR A 72 11.52 -0.41 5.86
C THR A 72 12.62 0.44 5.24
N PRO A 73 12.76 1.72 5.65
CA PRO A 73 14.00 2.44 5.40
C PRO A 73 15.11 1.80 6.23
N THR A 74 16.35 1.86 5.72
CA THR A 74 17.56 1.43 6.44
C THR A 74 18.40 2.63 6.84
N ARG A 75 19.44 2.38 7.66
CA ARG A 75 20.44 3.40 8.03
C ARG A 75 21.61 3.50 7.05
N CYS A 76 21.65 2.66 6.00
CA CYS A 76 22.72 2.60 5.02
C CYS A 76 22.34 3.45 3.79
N PRO A 77 23.03 4.57 3.53
CA PRO A 77 22.74 5.43 2.38
C PRO A 77 22.87 4.72 1.04
N GLU A 78 23.77 3.74 0.94
CA GLU A 78 24.00 2.97 -0.28
C GLU A 78 22.90 1.94 -0.54
N ARG A 79 22.10 1.60 0.48
CA ARG A 79 21.00 0.62 0.42
C ARG A 79 19.83 1.08 1.30
N PRO A 80 19.17 2.19 0.93
CA PRO A 80 18.24 2.87 1.82
C PRO A 80 16.94 2.09 2.05
N TYR A 81 16.65 1.04 1.28
CA TYR A 81 15.43 0.24 1.42
C TYR A 81 15.73 -1.20 1.82
N GLY A 82 15.00 -1.72 2.80
CA GLY A 82 15.01 -3.11 3.20
C GLY A 82 13.64 -3.75 3.01
N ALA A 83 13.61 -5.05 2.71
CA ALA A 83 12.40 -5.85 2.66
C ALA A 83 12.59 -7.20 3.35
N VAL A 84 11.54 -7.63 4.05
CA VAL A 84 11.40 -8.96 4.64
C VAL A 84 10.10 -9.56 4.10
N VAL A 85 10.15 -10.79 3.58
CA VAL A 85 8.98 -11.52 3.10
C VAL A 85 8.75 -12.72 3.99
N ALA A 86 7.52 -12.89 4.45
CA ALA A 86 7.11 -14.02 5.26
C ALA A 86 5.93 -14.78 4.62
N ASP A 87 5.85 -16.08 4.88
CA ASP A 87 4.68 -16.88 4.51
C ASP A 87 3.51 -16.68 5.50
N ALA A 88 2.36 -17.30 5.20
CA ALA A 88 1.17 -17.28 6.04
C ALA A 88 1.37 -17.80 7.48
N LYS A 89 2.47 -18.51 7.76
CA LYS A 89 2.84 -18.97 9.11
C LYS A 89 3.86 -18.05 9.79
N GLY A 90 4.21 -16.93 9.16
CA GLY A 90 5.19 -15.97 9.65
C GLY A 90 6.64 -16.43 9.47
N ARG A 91 6.90 -17.46 8.65
CA ARG A 91 8.27 -17.93 8.40
C ARG A 91 8.92 -17.08 7.32
N LEU A 92 10.20 -16.79 7.50
CA LEU A 92 10.99 -16.00 6.55
C LEU A 92 11.14 -16.72 5.21
N CYS A 93 10.70 -16.10 4.13
CA CYS A 93 10.86 -16.59 2.76
C CYS A 93 12.00 -15.89 2.02
N ALA A 94 12.14 -14.56 2.20
CA ALA A 94 13.18 -13.77 1.56
C ALA A 94 13.50 -12.52 2.39
N THR A 95 14.73 -12.02 2.25
CA THR A 95 15.16 -10.75 2.86
C THR A 95 16.24 -10.09 2.03
N ALA A 96 16.13 -8.78 1.82
CA ALA A 96 17.13 -8.03 1.06
C ALA A 96 17.18 -6.56 1.49
N ALA A 97 18.31 -5.92 1.19
CA ALA A 97 18.47 -4.47 1.23
C ALA A 97 18.98 -3.97 -0.13
N GLY A 98 18.32 -2.97 -0.70
CA GLY A 98 18.49 -2.53 -2.07
C GLY A 98 18.72 -1.03 -2.20
N LYS A 99 19.34 -0.64 -3.32
CA LYS A 99 19.64 0.76 -3.65
C LYS A 99 18.43 1.51 -4.22
N SER A 100 17.54 0.78 -4.88
CA SER A 100 16.30 1.28 -5.50
C SER A 100 15.16 0.30 -5.25
N LYS A 101 13.92 0.76 -5.46
CA LYS A 101 12.72 -0.08 -5.35
C LYS A 101 12.73 -1.25 -6.33
N GLU A 102 13.13 -1.03 -7.58
CA GLU A 102 13.22 -2.08 -8.61
C GLU A 102 14.32 -3.08 -8.27
N GLY A 103 15.49 -2.60 -7.84
CA GLY A 103 16.60 -3.46 -7.46
C GLY A 103 16.28 -4.31 -6.22
N LEU A 104 15.56 -3.74 -5.24
CA LEU A 104 15.09 -4.50 -4.08
C LEU A 104 14.08 -5.58 -4.48
N ALA A 105 13.08 -5.23 -5.29
CA ALA A 105 12.10 -6.18 -5.79
C ALA A 105 12.77 -7.34 -6.55
N GLU A 106 13.75 -7.05 -7.40
CA GLU A 106 14.49 -8.08 -8.14
C GLU A 106 15.30 -9.00 -7.21
N LEU A 107 15.95 -8.45 -6.18
CA LEU A 107 16.65 -9.26 -5.17
C LEU A 107 15.70 -10.18 -4.41
N ILE A 108 14.50 -9.71 -4.06
CA ILE A 108 13.47 -10.54 -3.44
C ILE A 108 12.99 -11.62 -4.40
N ARG A 109 12.66 -11.25 -5.64
CA ARG A 109 12.20 -12.18 -6.68
C ARG A 109 13.17 -13.35 -6.85
N LEU A 110 14.48 -13.08 -6.94
CA LEU A 110 15.52 -14.10 -7.09
C LEU A 110 15.59 -15.08 -5.92
N GLN A 111 15.29 -14.64 -4.69
CA GLN A 111 15.26 -15.52 -3.52
C GLN A 111 13.99 -16.38 -3.46
N LEU A 112 12.88 -15.89 -4.01
CA LEU A 112 11.60 -16.61 -4.04
C LEU A 112 11.51 -17.64 -5.17
N VAL A 113 12.40 -17.59 -6.18
CA VAL A 113 12.53 -18.67 -7.15
C VAL A 113 12.98 -19.93 -6.41
N PRO A 114 12.36 -21.11 -6.65
CA PRO A 114 12.85 -22.37 -6.12
C PRO A 114 14.32 -22.52 -6.49
N GLN A 115 15.20 -22.42 -5.51
CA GLN A 115 16.59 -22.76 -5.71
C GLN A 115 16.59 -24.26 -6.03
N THR A 116 17.10 -24.63 -7.21
CA THR A 116 17.37 -26.03 -7.51
C THR A 116 18.18 -26.58 -6.34
N GLU A 117 17.70 -27.63 -5.67
CA GLU A 117 18.38 -28.23 -4.53
C GLU A 117 19.87 -28.36 -4.85
N GLY A 118 20.72 -27.71 -4.06
CA GLY A 118 22.16 -27.94 -4.17
C GLY A 118 22.42 -29.39 -3.80
N HIS A 119 23.06 -30.15 -4.69
CA HIS A 119 23.54 -31.53 -4.44
C HIS A 119 24.70 -31.56 -3.44
N GLY A 120 24.60 -30.83 -2.34
CA GLY A 120 25.74 -30.36 -1.57
C GLY A 120 25.73 -30.72 -0.09
N GLU A 121 25.12 -31.84 0.30
CA GLU A 121 25.47 -32.54 1.55
C GLU A 121 25.38 -34.04 1.27
N ASP A 122 26.43 -34.60 0.67
CA ASP A 122 26.68 -36.04 0.75
C ASP A 122 27.03 -36.31 2.22
N ALA A 123 26.19 -37.11 2.89
CA ALA A 123 26.35 -37.43 4.30
C ALA A 123 27.72 -38.08 4.53
N ALA A 124 28.57 -37.42 5.32
CA ALA A 124 29.77 -38.02 5.89
C ALA A 124 29.42 -38.90 7.10
#